data_AF-A0A7J2LLX5-F1
#
_entry.id   AF-A0A7J2LLX5-F1
#
_cell.length_a   1.000
_cell.length_b   1.000
_cell.length_c   1.000
_cell.angle_alpha   90.00
_cell.angle_beta   90.00
_cell.angle_gamma   90.00
#
_symmetry.space_group_name_H-M   'P 1'
#
loop_
_entity.id
_entity.type
_entity.pdbx_description
1 polymer ?
#
loop_
_entity_poly.entity_id
_entity_poly.type
_entity_poly.pdbx_seq_one_letter_code
_entity_poly.pdbx_strand_id
1 'polypeptide(L)' 'DVCPVGVFELQNIPEYPDTQKSNPVNADECIQCMACVTQCPEEAITVEE' A
#
# COMPACT_ATOMS: atom_id res chain seq x y z
N ASP A 1 4.01 -6.41 -9.63
CA ASP A 1 3.31 -5.61 -8.60
C ASP A 1 3.45 -6.26 -7.23
N VAL A 2 3.55 -5.46 -6.16
CA VAL A 2 3.70 -5.96 -4.77
C VAL A 2 2.40 -6.59 -4.27
N CYS A 3 1.24 -6.02 -4.63
CA CYS A 3 -0.06 -6.57 -4.28
C CYS A 3 -0.58 -7.47 -5.40
N PRO A 4 -0.81 -8.77 -5.17
CA PRO A 4 -1.30 -9.68 -6.20
C PRO A 4 -2.75 -9.42 -6.62
N VAL A 5 -3.51 -8.68 -5.80
CA VAL A 5 -4.92 -8.33 -6.03
C VAL A 5 -5.14 -6.83 -6.16
N GLY A 6 -4.07 -6.02 -6.23
CA GLY A 6 -4.17 -4.59 -6.52
C GLY A 6 -4.96 -3.76 -5.49
N VAL A 7 -4.88 -4.05 -4.19
CA VAL A 7 -5.68 -3.33 -3.17
C VAL A 7 -5.32 -1.86 -2.99
N PHE A 8 -4.13 -1.44 -3.45
CA PHE A 8 -3.64 -0.07 -3.30
C PHE A 8 -2.99 0.44 -4.58
N GLU A 9 -3.00 1.76 -4.73
CA GLU A 9 -2.30 2.47 -5.79
C GLU A 9 -1.21 3.37 -5.21
N LEU A 10 -0.21 3.71 -6.03
CA LEU A 10 0.82 4.69 -5.66
C LEU A 10 0.47 6.07 -6.22
N GLN A 11 0.28 7.04 -5.33
CA GLN A 11 -0.17 8.39 -5.68
C GLN A 11 0.86 9.45 -5.25
N ASN A 12 1.00 10.50 -6.05
CA ASN A 12 1.77 11.68 -5.69
C ASN A 12 0.89 12.58 -4.81
N ILE A 13 1.38 12.95 -3.63
CA ILE A 13 0.66 13.83 -2.71
C ILE A 13 1.43 15.15 -2.53
N PRO A 14 0.76 16.32 -2.53
CA PRO A 14 1.42 17.63 -2.45
C PRO A 14 2.32 17.81 -1.22
N GLU A 15 1.96 17.15 -0.11
CA GLU A 15 2.70 17.20 1.16
C GLU A 15 4.06 16.49 1.08
N TYR A 16 4.20 15.53 0.15
CA TYR A 16 5.43 14.76 -0.07
C TYR A 16 5.74 14.67 -1.57
N PRO A 17 6.13 15.79 -2.20
CA PRO A 17 6.23 15.91 -3.66
C PRO A 17 7.29 15.00 -4.29
N ASP A 18 8.27 14.54 -3.51
CA ASP A 18 9.40 13.74 -3.98
C ASP A 18 9.15 12.23 -3.91
N THR A 19 8.00 11.78 -3.37
CA THR A 19 7.70 10.35 -3.20
C THR A 19 6.24 10.02 -3.48
N GLN A 20 5.97 8.83 -4.03
CA GLN A 20 4.61 8.31 -4.08
C GLN A 20 4.25 7.61 -2.78
N LYS A 21 2.99 7.74 -2.34
CA LYS A 21 2.44 7.03 -1.18
C LYS A 21 1.39 6.01 -1.62
N SER A 22 1.28 4.92 -0.87
CA SER A 22 0.22 3.93 -1.07
C SER A 22 -1.13 4.46 -0.60
N ASN A 23 -2.14 4.41 -1.47
CA ASN A 23 -3.53 4.71 -1.17
C ASN A 23 -4.36 3.41 -1.31
N PRO A 24 -4.92 2.85 -0.22
CA PRO A 24 -5.74 1.64 -0.27
C PRO A 24 -7.11 1.95 -0.91
N VAL A 25 -7.29 1.59 -2.18
CA VAL A 25 -8.52 1.86 -2.95
C VAL A 25 -9.52 0.71 -2.93
N ASN A 26 -9.03 -0.55 -2.80
CA ASN A 26 -9.84 -1.78 -2.76
C ASN A 26 -9.42 -2.63 -1.56
N ALA A 27 -9.39 -2.04 -0.36
CA ALA A 27 -8.90 -2.70 0.85
C ALA A 27 -9.75 -3.93 1.25
N ASP A 28 -11.01 -3.96 0.85
CA ASP A 28 -11.95 -5.07 1.02
C ASP A 28 -11.58 -6.32 0.21
N GLU A 29 -10.77 -6.18 -0.85
CA GLU A 29 -10.24 -7.30 -1.63
C GLU A 29 -8.95 -7.89 -1.02
N CYS A 30 -8.49 -7.36 0.12
CA CYS A 30 -7.24 -7.79 0.75
C CYS A 30 -7.31 -9.25 1.20
N ILE A 31 -6.43 -10.08 0.62
CA ILE A 31 -6.26 -11.49 0.99
C ILE A 31 -5.25 -11.71 2.14
N GLN A 32 -4.86 -10.64 2.84
CA GLN A 32 -3.94 -10.67 3.99
C GLN A 32 -2.60 -11.40 3.73
N CYS A 33 -2.06 -11.30 2.51
CA CYS A 33 -0.80 -11.96 2.13
C CYS A 33 0.46 -11.34 2.76
N MET A 34 0.33 -10.17 3.40
CA MET A 34 1.40 -9.40 4.06
C MET A 34 2.55 -8.92 3.15
N ALA A 35 2.48 -9.14 1.84
CA ALA A 35 3.55 -8.74 0.91
C ALA A 35 3.84 -7.23 0.93
N CYS A 36 2.80 -6.39 0.97
CA CYS A 36 2.97 -4.94 1.04
C CYS A 36 3.66 -4.47 2.32
N VAL A 37 3.36 -5.10 3.45
CA VAL A 37 3.99 -4.80 4.74
C VAL A 37 5.49 -5.11 4.67
N THR A 38 5.87 -6.29 4.18
CA THR A 38 7.28 -6.68 4.06
C THR A 38 8.06 -5.84 3.04
N GLN A 39 7.41 -5.37 1.98
CA GLN A 39 8.07 -4.61 0.92
C GLN A 39 8.17 -3.10 1.21
N CYS A 40 7.38 -2.57 2.15
CA CYS A 40 7.41 -1.15 2.45
C CYS A 40 8.68 -0.80 3.27
N PRO A 41 9.64 -0.03 2.72
CA PRO A 41 10.89 0.26 3.41
C PRO A 41 10.70 1.13 4.65
N GLU A 42 9.60 1.89 4.71
CA GLU A 42 9.26 2.77 5.83
C GLU A 42 8.37 2.10 6.87
N GLU A 43 8.07 0.81 6.71
CA GLU A 43 7.21 0.03 7.62
C GLU A 43 5.85 0.72 7.90
N ALA A 44 5.35 1.49 6.93
CA ALA A 44 4.20 2.40 7.11
C ALA A 44 2.84 1.72 6.90
N ILE A 45 2.81 0.41 6.64
CA ILE A 45 1.58 -0.33 6.29
C ILE A 45 1.20 -1.24 7.44
N THR A 46 -0.05 -1.13 7.89
CA THR A 46 -0.69 -2.03 8.86
C THR A 46 -1.87 -2.73 8.18
N VAL A 47 -2.02 -4.03 8.42
CA VAL A 47 -3.15 -4.84 7.95
C VAL A 47 -3.87 -5.37 9.18
N GLU A 48 -5.14 -5.03 9.30
CA GLU A 48 -6.04 -5.42 10.40
C GLU A 48 -7.21 -6.24 9.83
N GLU A 49 -7.94 -6.97 10.70
CA GLU A 49 -9.15 -7.74 10.34
C GLU A 49 -10.38 -6.86 10.13
#